data_AF-A0A8H9WBW9-F1
#
_entry.id   AF-A0A8H9WBW9-F1
#
_cell.length_a   1.000
_cell.length_b   1.000
_cell.length_c   1.000
_cell.angle_alpha   90.00
_cell.angle_beta   90.00
_cell.angle_gamma   90.00
#
_symmetry.space_group_name_H-M   'P 1'
#
loop_
_entity.id
_entity.type
_entity.pdbx_description
1 polymer ?
#
loop_
_entity_poly.entity_id
_entity_poly.type
_entity_poly.pdbx_seq_one_letter_code
_entity_poly.pdbx_strand_id
1 'polypeptide(L)'
;MNRIIIFLFSSTIFAQYQITIDAYVLDYQTNEPIPYSEISFKNKNIATLTNENGKFKLVYQEDLINDQDLFIIKSNGYKSLEITLEQLYNFLRNTNKFYLKQADSNHTWNSEFYTDDDTEIIYGKVFSVSGPIQGATIRIKKTLIESKSDFEGYFNIKANLNDILIVNYLGMDEKQIIVENLDDTYVLLKTSAEILDEVVLNSSKTTDKDVDTGYGKKNKDAMGFSASTITAKDISPAAISIVDAIKGKFAGVQVGSNQDMSPTGNKARIYIRGGSLSINNSASAIFDVDGMIYTETPDFLDPQQIESITLLRSIGATNKYGSEGRGGAFIIKMSVLARGSAEIINSALVKGNDYTEELLGIAKDSIDSYYIKELKSAKTFIDAKRIFKDQKKYVNTLSIPYYFECYEYFSKWDNNFSYSILTSLAALAKNNTKALKALAFKMEDIGKLEDAKIVYQYLMKIRPNDEQSYRDLALIYKELGNYSMAAELYSIMLNKSISMVDMLGLEETIANEAAQMYFSNIEDLNFTKFPIKALSYLFPEYIWKDFGYDYRIVFDWT
;
A
#
# COMPACT_ATOMS: atom_id res chain seq x y z
N MET A 1 85.30 -7.08 -22.07
CA MET A 1 84.86 -6.42 -20.82
C MET A 1 83.33 -6.37 -20.84
N ASN A 2 82.66 -7.48 -20.52
CA ASN A 2 81.20 -7.57 -20.45
C ASN A 2 80.81 -7.83 -18.99
N ARG A 3 80.29 -6.80 -18.31
CA ARG A 3 79.69 -6.93 -16.98
C ARG A 3 78.20 -7.19 -17.17
N ILE A 4 77.78 -8.40 -16.86
CA ILE A 4 76.37 -8.77 -16.68
C ILE A 4 75.96 -8.21 -15.31
N ILE A 5 75.02 -7.27 -15.31
CA ILE A 5 74.35 -6.77 -14.10
C ILE A 5 73.18 -7.72 -13.84
N ILE A 6 73.30 -8.55 -12.80
CA ILE A 6 72.21 -9.36 -12.27
C ILE A 6 71.47 -8.50 -11.25
N PHE A 7 70.27 -8.05 -11.59
CA PHE A 7 69.32 -7.52 -10.59
C PHE A 7 68.71 -8.70 -9.85
N LEU A 8 69.16 -8.93 -8.62
CA LEU A 8 68.44 -9.76 -7.65
C LEU A 8 67.28 -8.92 -7.11
N PHE A 9 66.08 -9.09 -7.67
CA PHE A 9 64.87 -8.66 -7.00
C PHE A 9 64.65 -9.60 -5.81
N SER A 10 64.90 -9.11 -4.59
CA SER A 10 64.41 -9.77 -3.37
C SER A 10 62.89 -9.58 -3.32
N SER A 11 62.14 -10.53 -3.87
CA SER A 11 60.71 -10.64 -3.57
C SER A 11 60.59 -11.12 -2.12
N THR A 12 60.46 -10.20 -1.18
CA THR A 12 59.93 -10.52 0.15
C THR A 12 58.47 -10.92 -0.05
N ILE A 13 58.21 -12.23 -0.07
CA ILE A 13 56.86 -12.78 0.03
C ILE A 13 56.42 -12.49 1.46
N PHE A 14 55.65 -11.42 1.66
CA PHE A 14 54.87 -11.25 2.88
C PHE A 14 53.73 -12.27 2.81
N ALA A 15 53.79 -13.32 3.65
CA ALA A 15 52.63 -14.18 3.85
C ALA A 15 51.52 -13.33 4.50
N GLN A 16 50.41 -13.10 3.79
CA GLN A 16 49.22 -12.52 4.37
C GLN A 16 48.54 -13.60 5.23
N TYR A 17 48.66 -13.48 6.56
CA TYR A 17 47.97 -14.38 7.49
C TYR A 17 46.54 -13.90 7.74
N GLN A 18 45.59 -14.83 7.64
CA GLN A 18 44.20 -14.60 8.01
C GLN A 18 44.02 -15.01 9.47
N ILE A 19 43.55 -14.06 10.29
CA ILE A 19 43.19 -14.30 11.68
C ILE A 19 41.69 -14.64 11.76
N THR A 20 41.36 -15.64 12.57
CA THR A 20 39.97 -16.05 12.86
C THR A 20 39.78 -16.08 14.37
N ILE A 21 38.78 -15.38 14.87
CA ILE A 21 38.37 -15.35 16.28
C ILE A 21 36.98 -15.99 16.38
N ASP A 22 36.90 -17.15 17.04
CA ASP A 22 35.66 -17.84 17.36
C ASP A 22 35.40 -17.74 18.88
N ALA A 23 34.39 -16.97 19.27
CA ALA A 23 34.16 -16.61 20.66
C ALA A 23 32.67 -16.36 20.98
N TYR A 24 32.38 -16.14 22.26
CA TYR A 24 31.05 -15.94 22.82
C TYR A 24 30.96 -14.61 23.56
N VAL A 25 29.79 -13.98 23.54
CA VAL A 25 29.44 -12.82 24.34
C VAL A 25 28.30 -13.20 25.29
N LEU A 26 28.52 -13.06 26.59
CA LEU A 26 27.64 -13.52 27.65
C LEU A 26 27.34 -12.38 28.64
N ASP A 27 26.20 -12.44 29.32
CA ASP A 27 25.88 -11.57 30.45
C ASP A 27 26.77 -11.95 31.65
N TYR A 28 27.37 -10.94 32.29
CA TYR A 28 28.27 -11.15 33.43
C TYR A 28 27.60 -11.75 34.67
N GLN A 29 26.31 -11.48 34.89
CA GLN A 29 25.57 -11.94 36.07
C GLN A 29 24.85 -13.27 35.79
N THR A 30 24.11 -13.36 34.69
CA THR A 30 23.29 -14.54 34.39
C THR A 30 24.06 -15.64 33.66
N ASN A 31 25.22 -15.31 33.05
CA ASN A 31 25.97 -16.15 32.10
C ASN A 31 25.16 -16.53 30.84
N GLU A 32 24.04 -15.88 30.59
CA GLU A 32 23.23 -16.14 29.41
C GLU A 32 23.87 -15.52 28.16
N PRO A 33 23.67 -16.12 26.98
CA PRO A 33 24.18 -15.56 25.74
C PRO A 33 23.54 -14.22 25.40
N ILE A 34 24.35 -13.29 24.89
CA ILE A 34 23.88 -11.99 24.41
C ILE A 34 23.81 -12.05 22.88
N PRO A 35 22.62 -12.21 22.29
CA PRO A 35 22.46 -12.33 20.85
C PRO A 35 22.64 -10.97 20.16
N TYR A 36 23.11 -11.01 18.91
CA TYR A 36 23.26 -9.85 18.02
C TYR A 36 24.06 -8.67 18.60
N SER A 37 25.04 -8.98 19.45
CA SER A 37 26.07 -8.03 19.87
C SER A 37 26.92 -7.62 18.66
N GLU A 38 27.21 -6.33 18.54
CA GLU A 38 28.10 -5.75 17.54
C GLU A 38 29.56 -5.93 17.96
N ILE A 39 30.34 -6.66 17.14
CA ILE A 39 31.78 -6.84 17.33
C ILE A 39 32.49 -6.16 16.19
N SER A 40 33.43 -5.27 16.49
CA SER A 40 34.19 -4.57 15.44
C SER A 40 35.55 -4.09 15.91
N PHE A 41 36.40 -3.73 14.95
CA PHE A 41 37.57 -2.90 15.21
C PHE A 41 37.23 -1.43 14.93
N LYS A 42 37.58 -0.54 15.86
CA LYS A 42 37.27 0.89 15.77
C LYS A 42 37.89 1.50 14.52
N ASN A 43 37.08 2.21 13.72
CA ASN A 43 37.49 2.84 12.47
C ASN A 43 38.11 1.88 11.45
N LYS A 44 37.76 0.59 11.54
CA LYS A 44 38.17 -0.44 10.59
C LYS A 44 36.93 -1.08 10.01
N ASN A 45 37.02 -1.47 8.75
CA ASN A 45 35.93 -2.14 8.08
C ASN A 45 35.91 -3.65 8.36
N ILE A 46 35.99 -3.99 9.65
CA ILE A 46 36.09 -5.34 10.19
C ILE A 46 35.08 -5.44 11.32
N ALA A 47 33.97 -6.12 11.06
CA ALA A 47 32.88 -6.32 12.02
C ALA A 47 32.22 -7.69 11.87
N THR A 48 31.47 -8.10 12.88
CA THR A 48 30.56 -9.26 12.89
C THR A 48 29.47 -9.05 13.94
N LEU A 49 28.41 -9.87 13.89
CA LEU A 49 27.41 -9.97 14.94
C LEU A 49 27.52 -11.32 15.66
N THR A 50 27.05 -11.40 16.91
CA THR A 50 26.73 -12.69 17.52
C THR A 50 25.43 -13.25 16.96
N ASN A 51 25.31 -14.58 16.89
CA ASN A 51 24.06 -15.28 16.58
C ASN A 51 23.12 -15.35 17.81
N GLU A 52 22.00 -16.08 17.70
CA GLU A 52 21.04 -16.26 18.80
C GLU A 52 21.65 -16.91 20.07
N ASN A 53 22.76 -17.63 19.90
CA ASN A 53 23.50 -18.30 20.98
C ASN A 53 24.67 -17.46 21.51
N GLY A 54 24.72 -16.15 21.20
CA GLY A 54 25.80 -15.25 21.63
C GLY A 54 27.17 -15.59 21.05
N LYS A 55 27.24 -16.47 20.04
CA LYS A 55 28.50 -16.88 19.39
C LYS A 55 28.79 -15.99 18.19
N PHE A 56 30.05 -15.60 18.01
CA PHE A 56 30.50 -14.89 16.82
C PHE A 56 31.76 -15.50 16.20
N LYS A 57 31.95 -15.20 14.92
CA LYS A 57 33.16 -15.53 14.15
C LYS A 57 33.68 -14.28 13.44
N LEU A 58 34.76 -13.70 13.94
CA LEU A 58 35.42 -12.55 13.31
C LEU A 58 36.61 -13.02 12.49
N VAL A 59 36.69 -12.57 11.24
CA VAL A 59 37.76 -12.93 10.30
C VAL A 59 38.36 -11.66 9.72
N TYR A 60 39.69 -11.54 9.72
CA TYR A 60 40.42 -10.41 9.13
C TYR A 60 41.84 -10.80 8.71
N GLN A 61 42.47 -10.00 7.85
CA GLN A 61 43.88 -10.15 7.51
C GLN A 61 44.75 -9.42 8.55
N GLU A 62 45.83 -10.04 8.98
CA GLU A 62 46.71 -9.54 10.04
C GLU A 62 47.29 -8.15 9.72
N ASP A 63 47.58 -7.85 8.46
CA ASP A 63 48.16 -6.58 7.98
C ASP A 63 47.21 -5.38 8.06
N LEU A 64 45.92 -5.60 8.33
CA LEU A 64 44.91 -4.55 8.41
C LEU A 64 44.78 -3.94 9.82
N ILE A 65 45.29 -4.64 10.83
CA ILE A 65 45.09 -4.32 12.24
C ILE A 65 46.45 -4.19 12.93
N ASN A 66 46.64 -3.09 13.65
CA ASN A 66 47.85 -2.79 14.40
C ASN A 66 47.61 -3.01 15.91
N ASP A 67 48.67 -3.15 16.70
CA ASP A 67 48.58 -3.45 18.14
C ASP A 67 47.77 -2.42 18.97
N GLN A 68 47.70 -1.18 18.48
CA GLN A 68 46.98 -0.07 19.11
C GLN A 68 45.51 0.04 18.66
N ASP A 69 45.10 -0.75 17.66
CA ASP A 69 43.71 -0.74 17.21
C ASP A 69 42.80 -1.30 18.31
N LEU A 70 41.63 -0.69 18.45
CA LEU A 70 40.68 -1.01 19.49
C LEU A 70 39.66 -2.02 18.99
N PHE A 71 39.62 -3.17 19.65
CA PHE A 71 38.55 -4.15 19.53
C PHE A 71 37.39 -3.74 20.43
N ILE A 72 36.19 -3.73 19.86
CA ILE A 72 34.98 -3.24 20.49
C ILE A 72 33.90 -4.33 20.47
N ILE A 73 33.25 -4.53 21.61
CA ILE A 73 31.97 -5.24 21.71
C ILE A 73 30.92 -4.27 22.24
N LYS A 74 29.87 -4.03 21.45
CA LYS A 74 28.69 -3.26 21.85
C LYS A 74 27.47 -4.17 21.85
N SER A 75 26.67 -4.07 22.90
CA SER A 75 25.33 -4.65 22.92
C SER A 75 24.41 -3.66 23.62
N ASN A 76 23.20 -3.49 23.09
CA ASN A 76 22.27 -2.55 23.69
C ASN A 76 21.82 -3.03 25.08
N GLY A 77 21.72 -2.11 26.04
CA GLY A 77 21.54 -2.43 27.47
C GLY A 77 22.83 -2.78 28.23
N TYR A 78 23.98 -2.89 27.55
CA TYR A 78 25.26 -3.27 28.16
C TYR A 78 26.33 -2.16 28.08
N LYS A 79 27.26 -2.18 29.03
CA LYS A 79 28.49 -1.38 28.94
C LYS A 79 29.36 -1.97 27.83
N SER A 80 29.72 -1.13 26.86
CA SER A 80 30.60 -1.53 25.77
C SER A 80 32.00 -1.91 26.28
N LEU A 81 32.53 -3.01 25.76
CA LEU A 81 33.91 -3.43 26.00
C LEU A 81 34.79 -2.81 24.91
N GLU A 82 35.82 -2.08 25.30
CA GLU A 82 36.86 -1.57 24.40
C GLU A 82 38.23 -2.00 24.93
N ILE A 83 38.98 -2.78 24.14
CA ILE A 83 40.32 -3.28 24.51
C ILE A 83 41.27 -3.19 23.31
N THR A 84 42.58 -3.10 23.55
CA THR A 84 43.58 -3.12 22.47
C THR A 84 43.74 -4.53 21.89
N LEU A 85 44.33 -4.63 20.69
CA LEU A 85 44.64 -5.92 20.08
C LEU A 85 45.55 -6.79 20.97
N GLU A 86 46.56 -6.17 21.61
CA GLU A 86 47.44 -6.87 22.55
C GLU A 86 46.65 -7.50 23.72
N GLN A 87 45.73 -6.72 24.31
CA GLN A 87 44.85 -7.20 25.38
C GLN A 87 43.91 -8.30 24.90
N LEU A 88 43.37 -8.18 23.67
CA LEU A 88 42.52 -9.18 23.05
C LEU A 88 43.24 -10.52 22.90
N TYR A 89 44.45 -10.55 22.35
CA TYR A 89 45.21 -11.78 22.19
C TYR A 89 45.62 -12.40 23.52
N ASN A 90 46.01 -11.59 24.50
CA ASN A 90 46.29 -12.08 25.85
C ASN A 90 45.05 -12.68 26.52
N PHE A 91 43.88 -12.08 26.30
CA PHE A 91 42.60 -12.60 26.78
C PHE A 91 42.25 -13.95 26.11
N LEU A 92 42.34 -14.02 24.78
CA LEU A 92 41.99 -15.20 23.98
C LEU A 92 42.88 -16.42 24.24
N ARG A 93 44.10 -16.23 24.78
CA ARG A 93 44.95 -17.34 25.26
C ARG A 93 44.34 -18.09 26.45
N ASN A 94 43.48 -17.44 27.21
CA ASN A 94 42.91 -17.99 28.45
C ASN A 94 41.44 -18.41 28.28
N THR A 95 40.66 -17.65 27.52
CA THR A 95 39.23 -17.89 27.34
C THR A 95 38.72 -17.27 26.03
N ASN A 96 37.66 -17.85 25.46
CA ASN A 96 36.94 -17.30 24.32
C ASN A 96 35.55 -16.75 24.71
N LYS A 97 35.30 -16.51 26.00
CA LYS A 97 34.03 -16.00 26.52
C LYS A 97 34.19 -14.59 27.05
N PHE A 98 33.63 -13.61 26.34
CA PHE A 98 33.53 -12.23 26.76
C PHE A 98 32.29 -12.01 27.62
N TYR A 99 32.43 -11.33 28.74
CA TYR A 99 31.31 -11.03 29.64
C TYR A 99 31.03 -9.53 29.65
N LEU A 100 29.80 -9.14 29.32
CA LEU A 100 29.36 -7.76 29.38
C LEU A 100 28.55 -7.51 30.65
N LYS A 101 28.80 -6.35 31.28
CA LYS A 101 27.99 -5.88 32.40
C LYS A 101 26.86 -5.02 31.88
N GLN A 102 25.67 -5.16 32.45
CA GLN A 102 24.56 -4.26 32.18
C GLN A 102 24.98 -2.81 32.44
N ALA A 103 24.50 -1.90 31.60
CA ALA A 103 24.70 -0.47 31.80
C ALA A 103 24.01 -0.03 33.08
N ASP A 104 24.60 0.94 33.80
CA ASP A 104 23.95 1.48 35.00
C ASP A 104 22.62 2.11 34.55
N SER A 105 21.52 1.62 35.13
CA SER A 105 20.15 1.87 34.70
C SER A 105 19.73 3.33 34.89
N ASN A 106 20.21 4.23 34.04
CA ASN A 106 19.38 5.37 33.67
C ASN A 106 18.26 4.78 32.82
N HIS A 107 17.00 4.83 33.27
CA HIS A 107 15.83 4.28 32.57
C HIS A 107 15.75 4.85 31.14
N THR A 108 16.43 4.21 30.20
CA THR A 108 16.29 4.46 28.77
C THR A 108 15.04 3.72 28.32
N TRP A 109 14.31 4.31 27.37
CA TRP A 109 13.02 3.79 26.92
C TRP A 109 13.05 2.33 26.42
N ASN A 110 14.24 1.85 26.04
CA ASN A 110 14.51 0.53 25.50
C ASN A 110 14.85 -0.52 26.58
N SER A 111 14.85 -0.17 27.88
CA SER A 111 15.17 -1.13 28.95
C SER A 111 14.20 -2.32 28.99
N GLU A 112 12.95 -2.11 28.54
CA GLU A 112 11.91 -3.14 28.42
C GLU A 112 12.23 -4.24 27.39
N PHE A 113 13.20 -4.02 26.47
CA PHE A 113 13.66 -5.08 25.56
C PHE A 113 14.60 -6.09 26.26
N TYR A 114 15.06 -5.76 27.47
CA TYR A 114 16.09 -6.50 28.22
C TYR A 114 15.61 -7.01 29.57
N THR A 115 14.34 -6.78 29.92
CA THR A 115 13.71 -7.46 31.05
C THR A 115 13.47 -8.90 30.63
N ASP A 116 13.84 -9.83 31.51
CA ASP A 116 13.56 -11.24 31.31
C ASP A 116 12.04 -11.41 31.31
N ASP A 117 11.50 -11.78 30.16
CA ASP A 117 10.07 -11.86 29.94
C ASP A 117 9.65 -13.25 30.44
N ASP A 118 9.45 -13.38 31.76
CA ASP A 118 8.81 -14.51 32.46
C ASP A 118 7.34 -14.72 31.99
N THR A 119 6.97 -14.21 30.81
CA THR A 119 5.66 -14.43 30.20
C THR A 119 5.59 -15.83 29.61
N GLU A 120 4.71 -16.63 30.20
CA GLU A 120 4.37 -17.94 29.68
C GLU A 120 3.39 -17.82 28.50
N ILE A 121 3.42 -18.84 27.62
CA ILE A 121 2.55 -18.90 26.44
C ILE A 121 1.24 -19.57 26.86
N ILE A 122 0.15 -18.83 26.78
CA ILE A 122 -1.20 -19.37 26.94
C ILE A 122 -1.68 -19.89 25.60
N TYR A 123 -2.13 -21.14 25.57
CA TYR A 123 -2.82 -21.74 24.44
C TYR A 123 -4.33 -21.65 24.64
N GLY A 124 -5.08 -21.62 23.54
CA GLY A 124 -6.53 -21.59 23.64
C GLY A 124 -7.23 -21.78 22.32
N LYS A 125 -8.57 -21.81 22.38
CA LYS A 125 -9.45 -21.98 21.22
C LYS A 125 -10.64 -21.03 21.28
N VAL A 126 -10.89 -20.30 20.20
CA VAL A 126 -12.06 -19.43 20.02
C VAL A 126 -13.09 -20.14 19.14
N PHE A 127 -14.33 -20.20 19.62
CA PHE A 127 -15.44 -20.84 18.93
C PHE A 127 -16.76 -20.11 19.16
N SER A 128 -17.72 -20.38 18.29
CA SER A 128 -19.13 -20.00 18.41
C SER A 128 -19.99 -21.26 18.50
N VAL A 129 -21.30 -21.07 18.63
CA VAL A 129 -22.28 -22.16 18.47
C VAL A 129 -22.22 -22.83 17.08
N SER A 130 -21.70 -22.14 16.08
CA SER A 130 -21.60 -22.63 14.69
C SER A 130 -20.28 -23.36 14.40
N GLY A 131 -19.33 -23.38 15.34
CA GLY A 131 -18.01 -23.97 15.15
C GLY A 131 -16.85 -23.03 15.48
N PRO A 132 -15.60 -23.42 15.17
CA PRO A 132 -14.41 -22.60 15.45
C PRO A 132 -14.45 -21.28 14.68
N ILE A 133 -13.88 -20.22 15.27
CA ILE A 133 -13.80 -18.91 14.64
C ILE A 133 -12.37 -18.67 14.17
N GLN A 134 -12.17 -18.63 12.86
CA GLN A 134 -10.91 -18.22 12.26
C GLN A 134 -10.76 -16.69 12.30
N GLY A 135 -9.58 -16.20 12.67
CA GLY A 135 -9.26 -14.77 12.62
C GLY A 135 -9.90 -13.93 13.73
N ALA A 136 -10.41 -14.54 14.80
CA ALA A 136 -10.72 -13.82 16.04
C ALA A 136 -9.47 -13.14 16.55
N THR A 137 -9.58 -11.90 17.02
CA THR A 137 -8.44 -11.18 17.61
C THR A 137 -8.45 -11.37 19.12
N ILE A 138 -7.34 -11.84 19.66
CA ILE A 138 -7.08 -12.00 21.09
C ILE A 138 -6.05 -10.94 21.46
N ARG A 139 -6.33 -10.09 22.43
CA ARG A 139 -5.42 -9.01 22.83
C ARG A 139 -5.40 -8.83 24.35
N ILE A 140 -4.25 -8.46 24.91
CA ILE A 140 -4.14 -8.21 26.35
C ILE A 140 -4.53 -6.77 26.64
N LYS A 141 -5.46 -6.59 27.59
CA LYS A 141 -5.99 -5.30 28.00
C LYS A 141 -4.86 -4.35 28.38
N LYS A 142 -4.93 -3.12 27.85
CA LYS A 142 -3.93 -2.04 28.06
C LYS A 142 -2.52 -2.33 27.51
N THR A 143 -2.37 -3.30 26.63
CA THR A 143 -1.13 -3.54 25.90
C THR A 143 -1.41 -3.51 24.39
N LEU A 144 -0.35 -3.62 23.60
CA LEU A 144 -0.45 -3.90 22.17
C LEU A 144 -0.19 -5.39 21.89
N ILE A 145 -0.05 -6.28 22.88
CA ILE A 145 0.08 -7.71 22.61
C ILE A 145 -1.23 -8.22 22.00
N GLU A 146 -1.11 -8.79 20.81
CA GLU A 146 -2.23 -9.39 20.08
C GLU A 146 -1.82 -10.74 19.47
N SER A 147 -2.83 -11.59 19.27
CA SER A 147 -2.76 -12.84 18.53
C SER A 147 -4.04 -13.01 17.74
N LYS A 148 -4.02 -13.89 16.75
CA LYS A 148 -5.19 -14.25 15.95
C LYS A 148 -5.40 -15.75 15.99
N SER A 149 -6.67 -16.15 16.02
CA SER A 149 -7.01 -17.57 15.89
C SER A 149 -6.77 -18.07 14.46
N ASP A 150 -6.28 -19.31 14.36
CA ASP A 150 -6.05 -20.02 13.10
C ASP A 150 -7.35 -20.57 12.48
N PHE A 151 -7.23 -21.37 11.42
CA PHE A 151 -8.37 -21.97 10.73
C PHE A 151 -9.24 -22.86 11.63
N GLU A 152 -8.65 -23.52 12.63
CA GLU A 152 -9.35 -24.38 13.58
C GLU A 152 -9.76 -23.65 14.86
N GLY A 153 -9.55 -22.33 14.91
CA GLY A 153 -9.87 -21.46 16.02
C GLY A 153 -8.82 -21.45 17.14
N TYR A 154 -7.70 -22.15 16.99
CA TYR A 154 -6.65 -22.16 18.01
C TYR A 154 -5.84 -20.87 17.99
N PHE A 155 -5.40 -20.43 19.16
CA PHE A 155 -4.50 -19.29 19.32
C PHE A 155 -3.46 -19.59 20.40
N ASN A 156 -2.37 -18.84 20.34
CA ASN A 156 -1.40 -18.75 21.43
C ASN A 156 -1.04 -17.28 21.67
N ILE A 157 -0.83 -16.90 22.92
CA ILE A 157 -0.50 -15.52 23.30
C ILE A 157 0.39 -15.53 24.56
N LYS A 158 1.45 -14.73 24.55
CA LYS A 158 2.31 -14.54 25.74
C LYS A 158 1.61 -13.62 26.73
N ALA A 159 1.30 -14.11 27.92
CA ALA A 159 0.54 -13.38 28.94
C ALA A 159 0.95 -13.81 30.35
N ASN A 160 0.75 -12.91 31.32
CA ASN A 160 1.02 -13.17 32.73
C ASN A 160 -0.25 -13.51 33.51
N LEU A 161 -0.09 -14.13 34.69
CA LEU A 161 -1.18 -14.27 35.64
C LEU A 161 -1.80 -12.90 35.98
N ASN A 162 -3.12 -12.86 36.04
CA ASN A 162 -3.97 -11.67 36.21
C ASN A 162 -4.07 -10.73 35.01
N ASP A 163 -3.43 -11.04 33.87
CA ASP A 163 -3.72 -10.32 32.64
C ASP A 163 -5.18 -10.53 32.22
N ILE A 164 -5.75 -9.54 31.50
CA ILE A 164 -7.12 -9.64 30.98
C ILE A 164 -7.03 -9.80 29.47
N LEU A 165 -7.41 -10.98 28.97
CA LEU A 165 -7.58 -11.25 27.55
C LEU A 165 -8.91 -10.63 27.09
N ILE A 166 -8.85 -9.92 25.98
CA ILE A 166 -10.00 -9.38 25.26
C ILE A 166 -10.07 -10.10 23.92
N VAL A 167 -11.16 -10.83 23.69
CA VAL A 167 -11.39 -11.60 22.47
C VAL A 167 -12.54 -10.98 21.70
N ASN A 168 -12.29 -10.64 20.44
CA ASN A 168 -13.29 -10.03 19.56
C ASN A 168 -13.31 -10.69 18.17
N TYR A 169 -14.45 -10.55 17.50
CA TYR A 169 -14.64 -10.93 16.10
C TYR A 169 -15.79 -10.12 15.52
N LEU A 170 -15.76 -9.86 14.21
CA LEU A 170 -16.78 -9.05 13.54
C LEU A 170 -18.18 -9.68 13.72
N GLY A 171 -19.16 -8.87 14.15
CA GLY A 171 -20.52 -9.33 14.40
C GLY A 171 -20.68 -10.21 15.65
N MET A 172 -19.70 -10.20 16.57
CA MET A 172 -19.74 -10.94 17.84
C MET A 172 -19.53 -9.99 19.03
N ASP A 173 -20.11 -10.34 20.17
CA ASP A 173 -19.91 -9.61 21.43
C ASP A 173 -18.48 -9.83 21.95
N GLU A 174 -17.81 -8.75 22.35
CA GLU A 174 -16.48 -8.80 22.97
C GLU A 174 -16.52 -9.61 24.29
N LYS A 175 -15.56 -10.53 24.45
CA LYS A 175 -15.40 -11.32 25.67
C LYS A 175 -14.13 -10.90 26.41
N GLN A 176 -14.23 -10.62 27.71
CA GLN A 176 -13.08 -10.41 28.60
C GLN A 176 -12.88 -11.62 29.52
N ILE A 177 -11.64 -12.08 29.64
CA ILE A 177 -11.24 -13.26 30.43
C ILE A 177 -10.01 -12.89 31.25
N ILE A 178 -10.00 -13.23 32.53
CA ILE A 178 -8.82 -13.06 33.39
C ILE A 178 -7.96 -14.32 33.29
N VAL A 179 -6.65 -14.17 33.13
CA VAL A 179 -5.69 -15.27 33.20
C VAL A 179 -5.51 -15.66 34.66
N GLU A 180 -6.25 -16.69 35.10
CA GLU A 180 -6.17 -17.21 36.48
C GLU A 180 -5.10 -18.31 36.61
N ASN A 181 -4.86 -19.04 35.53
CA ASN A 181 -3.85 -20.09 35.41
C ASN A 181 -3.31 -20.15 33.98
N LEU A 182 -2.43 -21.11 33.70
CA LEU A 182 -1.73 -21.28 32.42
C LEU A 182 -2.29 -22.46 31.61
N ASP A 183 -3.49 -22.92 31.95
CA ASP A 183 -4.16 -24.01 31.22
C ASP A 183 -4.78 -23.50 29.90
N ASP A 184 -5.11 -24.42 29.02
CA ASP A 184 -5.78 -24.13 27.75
C ASP A 184 -7.08 -23.32 27.96
N THR A 185 -7.13 -22.14 27.36
CA THR A 185 -8.27 -21.21 27.49
C THR A 185 -9.27 -21.40 26.35
N TYR A 186 -10.51 -21.79 26.69
CA TYR A 186 -11.60 -22.00 25.73
C TYR A 186 -12.58 -20.83 25.75
N VAL A 187 -12.73 -20.15 24.60
CA VAL A 187 -13.49 -18.90 24.49
C VAL A 187 -14.69 -19.05 23.57
N LEU A 188 -15.89 -19.05 24.15
CA LEU A 188 -17.15 -18.97 23.40
C LEU A 188 -17.53 -17.51 23.14
N LEU A 189 -17.54 -17.11 21.86
CA LEU A 189 -18.11 -15.85 21.39
C LEU A 189 -19.57 -16.02 20.98
N LYS A 190 -20.37 -14.97 21.23
CA LYS A 190 -21.80 -14.91 20.88
C LYS A 190 -22.01 -13.84 19.82
N THR A 191 -22.93 -14.07 18.89
CA THR A 191 -23.26 -13.12 17.83
C THR A 191 -23.90 -11.87 18.41
N SER A 192 -23.39 -10.71 18.01
CA SER A 192 -23.98 -9.41 18.32
C SER A 192 -25.03 -9.07 17.27
N ALA A 193 -26.27 -8.89 17.69
CA ALA A 193 -27.38 -8.55 16.80
C ALA A 193 -27.55 -7.02 16.73
N GLU A 194 -26.61 -6.33 16.10
CA GLU A 194 -26.80 -4.92 15.73
C GLU A 194 -27.12 -4.83 14.23
N ILE A 195 -28.35 -4.42 13.92
CA ILE A 195 -28.82 -4.12 12.56
C ILE A 195 -28.35 -2.70 12.24
N LEU A 196 -27.49 -2.54 11.23
CA LEU A 196 -27.11 -1.23 10.70
C LEU A 196 -28.26 -0.65 9.87
N ASP A 197 -28.55 0.64 10.03
CA ASP A 197 -29.51 1.35 9.18
C ASP A 197 -29.03 1.42 7.73
N GLU A 198 -29.92 1.09 6.79
CA GLU A 198 -29.68 1.15 5.35
C GLU A 198 -29.54 2.60 4.89
N VAL A 199 -28.37 2.98 4.35
CA VAL A 199 -28.18 4.29 3.70
C VAL A 199 -28.73 4.22 2.28
N VAL A 200 -29.96 4.68 2.10
CA VAL A 200 -30.58 4.82 0.77
C VAL A 200 -30.01 6.05 0.06
N LEU A 201 -29.12 5.83 -0.90
CA LEU A 201 -28.64 6.86 -1.82
C LEU A 201 -29.76 7.23 -2.80
N ASN A 202 -30.44 8.35 -2.55
CA ASN A 202 -31.42 8.91 -3.49
C ASN A 202 -30.69 9.71 -4.59
N SER A 203 -30.37 9.07 -5.72
CA SER A 203 -29.97 9.80 -6.93
C SER A 203 -31.20 10.48 -7.54
N SER A 204 -31.22 11.81 -7.51
CA SER A 204 -32.18 12.61 -8.28
C SER A 204 -31.84 12.46 -9.77
N LYS A 205 -32.66 11.73 -10.52
CA LYS A 205 -32.57 11.68 -11.98
C LYS A 205 -32.89 13.07 -12.54
N THR A 206 -31.87 13.75 -13.04
CA THR A 206 -32.03 14.92 -13.92
C THR A 206 -32.81 14.48 -15.15
N THR A 207 -33.91 15.16 -15.44
CA THR A 207 -34.73 14.91 -16.63
C THR A 207 -33.92 15.33 -17.87
N ASP A 208 -33.54 14.37 -18.72
CA ASP A 208 -32.87 14.64 -20.00
C ASP A 208 -33.73 15.59 -20.85
N LYS A 209 -33.22 16.80 -21.09
CA LYS A 209 -33.85 17.82 -21.97
C LYS A 209 -33.26 17.82 -23.39
N ASP A 210 -32.47 16.80 -23.73
CA ASP A 210 -31.83 16.69 -25.02
C ASP A 210 -32.80 16.14 -26.07
N VAL A 211 -32.73 16.69 -27.28
CA VAL A 211 -33.49 16.25 -28.45
C VAL A 211 -32.54 15.92 -29.61
N ASP A 212 -32.89 14.91 -30.40
CA ASP A 212 -32.12 14.53 -31.58
C ASP A 212 -32.31 15.55 -32.71
N THR A 213 -31.22 16.01 -33.30
CA THR A 213 -31.23 16.93 -34.45
C THR A 213 -30.42 16.35 -35.60
N GLY A 214 -30.52 16.93 -36.79
CA GLY A 214 -29.68 16.52 -37.92
C GLY A 214 -28.18 16.63 -37.61
N TYR A 215 -27.79 17.44 -36.62
CA TYR A 215 -26.40 17.64 -36.19
C TYR A 215 -26.05 16.90 -34.89
N GLY A 216 -26.84 15.90 -34.48
CA GLY A 216 -26.69 15.16 -33.23
C GLY A 216 -27.56 15.69 -32.08
N LYS A 217 -27.41 15.11 -30.88
CA LYS A 217 -28.17 15.51 -29.68
C LYS A 217 -27.85 16.94 -29.26
N LYS A 218 -28.89 17.74 -29.01
CA LYS A 218 -28.75 19.11 -28.51
C LYS A 218 -29.78 19.39 -27.43
N ASN A 219 -29.37 20.16 -26.43
CA ASN A 219 -30.27 20.64 -25.39
C ASN A 219 -31.34 21.54 -26.02
N LYS A 220 -32.61 21.20 -25.78
CA LYS A 220 -33.78 21.92 -26.31
C LYS A 220 -33.75 23.42 -26.01
N ASP A 221 -33.25 23.81 -24.84
CA ASP A 221 -33.23 25.20 -24.38
C ASP A 221 -32.11 26.04 -25.07
N ALA A 222 -31.11 25.37 -25.67
CA ALA A 222 -29.99 26.01 -26.37
C ALA A 222 -30.17 26.07 -27.90
N MET A 223 -31.28 25.58 -28.45
CA MET A 223 -31.54 25.51 -29.89
C MET A 223 -32.26 26.75 -30.43
N GLY A 224 -31.77 27.32 -31.52
CA GLY A 224 -32.40 28.46 -32.22
C GLY A 224 -33.61 28.12 -33.09
N PHE A 225 -34.11 26.88 -33.04
CA PHE A 225 -35.25 26.40 -33.84
C PHE A 225 -36.12 25.39 -33.07
N SER A 226 -37.39 25.29 -33.45
CA SER A 226 -38.36 24.41 -32.77
C SER A 226 -38.23 22.96 -33.24
N ALA A 227 -37.98 22.06 -32.29
CA ALA A 227 -38.09 20.61 -32.44
C ALA A 227 -39.17 20.06 -31.49
N SER A 228 -39.77 18.93 -31.86
CA SER A 228 -40.66 18.18 -30.97
C SER A 228 -40.35 16.70 -31.09
N THR A 229 -40.25 16.02 -29.96
CA THR A 229 -39.83 14.62 -29.89
C THR A 229 -40.91 13.82 -29.20
N ILE A 230 -41.21 12.65 -29.74
CA ILE A 230 -41.96 11.58 -29.07
C ILE A 230 -41.01 10.40 -28.85
N THR A 231 -41.23 9.67 -27.78
CA THR A 231 -40.42 8.51 -27.40
C THR A 231 -41.18 7.21 -27.65
N ALA A 232 -40.52 6.05 -27.51
CA ALA A 232 -41.16 4.74 -27.58
C ALA A 232 -42.45 4.63 -26.73
N LYS A 233 -42.53 5.32 -25.58
CA LYS A 233 -43.71 5.32 -24.70
C LYS A 233 -44.93 6.03 -25.29
N ASP A 234 -44.70 6.95 -26.21
CA ASP A 234 -45.74 7.75 -26.84
C ASP A 234 -46.29 7.09 -28.12
N ILE A 235 -45.59 6.07 -28.62
CA ILE A 235 -45.97 5.26 -29.78
C ILE A 235 -46.98 4.21 -29.32
N SER A 236 -48.10 4.08 -30.05
CA SER A 236 -49.14 3.11 -29.71
C SER A 236 -48.63 1.67 -29.90
N PRO A 237 -48.89 0.73 -28.97
CA PRO A 237 -48.66 -0.69 -29.20
C PRO A 237 -49.42 -1.27 -30.40
N ALA A 238 -50.49 -0.59 -30.84
CA ALA A 238 -51.28 -0.97 -32.01
C ALA A 238 -50.82 -0.30 -33.32
N ALA A 239 -49.74 0.49 -33.30
CA ALA A 239 -49.19 1.11 -34.51
C ALA A 239 -48.52 0.04 -35.38
N ILE A 240 -48.97 -0.08 -36.62
CA ILE A 240 -48.44 -1.05 -37.61
C ILE A 240 -47.58 -0.37 -38.69
N SER A 241 -47.58 0.96 -38.77
CA SER A 241 -46.76 1.75 -39.69
C SER A 241 -46.20 3.01 -39.03
N ILE A 242 -45.15 3.58 -39.63
CA ILE A 242 -44.58 4.88 -39.21
C ILE A 242 -45.62 6.00 -39.24
N VAL A 243 -46.54 5.94 -40.21
CA VAL A 243 -47.65 6.90 -40.30
C VAL A 243 -48.51 6.84 -39.05
N ASP A 244 -48.80 5.65 -38.52
CA ASP A 244 -49.58 5.49 -37.29
C ASP A 244 -48.84 6.02 -36.06
N ALA A 245 -47.49 5.92 -36.05
CA ALA A 245 -46.66 6.48 -35.00
C ALA A 245 -46.63 8.02 -35.01
N ILE A 246 -46.78 8.65 -36.18
CA ILE A 246 -46.69 10.11 -36.37
C ILE A 246 -48.07 10.79 -36.30
N LYS A 247 -49.12 10.13 -36.82
CA LYS A 247 -50.45 10.72 -37.00
C LYS A 247 -51.04 11.17 -35.66
N GLY A 248 -51.35 12.46 -35.57
CA GLY A 248 -51.94 13.07 -34.38
C GLY A 248 -50.98 13.27 -33.19
N LYS A 249 -49.70 12.87 -33.31
CA LYS A 249 -48.69 13.06 -32.26
C LYS A 249 -47.95 14.39 -32.36
N PHE A 250 -47.94 14.99 -33.54
CA PHE A 250 -47.29 16.27 -33.78
C PHE A 250 -48.28 17.32 -34.28
N ALA A 251 -48.29 18.49 -33.65
CA ALA A 251 -49.09 19.63 -34.09
C ALA A 251 -48.65 20.10 -35.50
N GLY A 252 -49.64 20.34 -36.37
CA GLY A 252 -49.44 20.84 -37.72
C GLY A 252 -48.95 19.80 -38.74
N VAL A 253 -48.93 18.51 -38.39
CA VAL A 253 -48.61 17.42 -39.33
C VAL A 253 -49.89 16.88 -39.96
N GLN A 254 -49.90 16.77 -41.30
CA GLN A 254 -51.00 16.22 -42.08
C GLN A 254 -50.50 15.05 -42.92
N VAL A 255 -51.24 13.95 -42.91
CA VAL A 255 -50.94 12.79 -43.76
C VAL A 255 -51.78 12.92 -45.03
N GLY A 256 -51.13 13.11 -46.17
CA GLY A 256 -51.78 13.13 -47.47
C GLY A 256 -52.26 11.74 -47.85
N SER A 257 -53.54 11.63 -48.22
CA SER A 257 -54.08 10.45 -48.88
C SER A 257 -53.90 10.62 -50.38
N ASN A 258 -53.16 9.73 -51.04
CA ASN A 258 -53.14 9.71 -52.49
C ASN A 258 -54.49 9.14 -52.95
N GLN A 259 -55.33 9.96 -53.58
CA GLN A 259 -56.59 9.56 -54.23
C GLN A 259 -56.36 8.82 -55.56
N ASP A 260 -55.41 7.89 -55.62
CA ASP A 260 -55.25 6.98 -56.76
C ASP A 260 -55.17 5.54 -56.24
N MET A 261 -56.28 4.82 -56.43
CA MET A 261 -56.45 3.39 -56.12
C MET A 261 -55.66 2.52 -57.10
N SER A 262 -54.32 2.57 -57.06
CA SER A 262 -53.46 1.59 -57.71
C SER A 262 -52.92 0.59 -56.68
N PRO A 263 -53.05 -0.74 -56.89
CA PRO A 263 -52.57 -1.77 -55.96
C PRO A 263 -51.03 -1.89 -55.88
N THR A 264 -50.29 -1.04 -56.59
CA THR A 264 -48.83 -1.04 -56.68
C THR A 264 -48.26 0.31 -56.25
N GLY A 265 -47.80 0.42 -55.01
CA GLY A 265 -46.68 1.30 -54.65
C GLY A 265 -46.95 2.75 -54.22
N ASN A 266 -48.15 3.14 -53.81
CA ASN A 266 -48.39 4.50 -53.32
C ASN A 266 -48.11 4.65 -51.81
N LYS A 267 -46.90 5.11 -51.46
CA LYS A 267 -46.52 5.44 -50.07
C LYS A 267 -47.19 6.73 -49.61
N ALA A 268 -47.63 6.77 -48.35
CA ALA A 268 -48.23 7.97 -47.77
C ALA A 268 -47.21 9.14 -47.79
N ARG A 269 -47.66 10.35 -48.07
CA ARG A 269 -46.82 11.56 -47.96
C ARG A 269 -47.22 12.34 -46.72
N ILE A 270 -46.23 12.75 -45.92
CA ILE A 270 -46.48 13.54 -44.71
C ILE A 270 -46.10 14.99 -44.97
N TYR A 271 -47.00 15.91 -44.63
CA TYR A 271 -46.84 17.34 -44.82
C TYR A 271 -46.81 18.07 -43.50
N ILE A 272 -45.81 18.92 -43.31
CA ILE A 272 -45.68 19.76 -42.13
C ILE A 272 -46.24 21.14 -42.50
N ARG A 273 -47.24 21.63 -41.75
CA ARG A 273 -47.97 22.89 -41.97
C ARG A 273 -48.66 22.99 -43.35
N GLY A 274 -49.34 21.93 -43.77
CA GLY A 274 -50.17 21.94 -44.99
C GLY A 274 -49.39 21.85 -46.30
N GLY A 275 -48.07 21.67 -46.27
CA GLY A 275 -47.25 21.29 -47.42
C GLY A 275 -47.19 22.29 -48.57
N SER A 276 -47.72 23.50 -48.40
CA SER A 276 -47.88 24.49 -49.47
C SER A 276 -46.81 25.58 -49.37
N LEU A 277 -45.88 25.58 -50.33
CA LEU A 277 -45.08 26.76 -50.69
C LEU A 277 -45.62 27.44 -51.97
N SER A 278 -46.47 26.76 -52.75
CA SER A 278 -47.22 27.27 -53.91
C SER A 278 -48.25 26.22 -54.39
N ILE A 279 -49.33 26.65 -55.06
CA ILE A 279 -50.42 25.81 -55.62
C ILE A 279 -49.91 24.66 -56.52
N ASN A 280 -48.72 24.81 -57.12
CA ASN A 280 -48.13 23.82 -58.04
C ASN A 280 -46.85 23.14 -57.52
N ASN A 281 -46.43 23.37 -56.27
CA ASN A 281 -45.16 22.82 -55.75
C ASN A 281 -45.26 22.46 -54.25
N SER A 282 -45.95 21.36 -53.95
CA SER A 282 -46.06 20.85 -52.59
C SER A 282 -44.79 20.10 -52.19
N ALA A 283 -44.30 20.35 -50.97
CA ALA A 283 -43.13 19.68 -50.41
C ALA A 283 -43.52 18.79 -49.23
N SER A 284 -43.38 17.48 -49.38
CA SER A 284 -43.51 16.52 -48.28
C SER A 284 -42.26 16.54 -47.39
N ALA A 285 -42.43 16.12 -46.15
CA ALA A 285 -41.34 15.89 -45.23
C ALA A 285 -40.50 14.69 -45.67
N ILE A 286 -39.21 14.73 -45.33
CA ILE A 286 -38.29 13.60 -45.46
C ILE A 286 -38.16 12.85 -44.12
N PHE A 287 -37.62 11.65 -44.18
CA PHE A 287 -37.37 10.80 -43.00
C PHE A 287 -35.88 10.48 -42.93
N ASP A 288 -35.24 10.84 -41.83
CA ASP A 288 -33.86 10.47 -41.50
C ASP A 288 -33.92 9.33 -40.48
N VAL A 289 -33.59 8.11 -40.91
CA VAL A 289 -33.62 6.90 -40.09
C VAL A 289 -32.19 6.51 -39.77
N ASP A 290 -31.76 6.71 -38.53
CA ASP A 290 -30.38 6.47 -38.07
C ASP A 290 -29.29 7.04 -39.02
N GLY A 291 -29.54 8.20 -39.62
CA GLY A 291 -28.61 8.87 -40.55
C GLY A 291 -28.89 8.62 -42.03
N MET A 292 -29.82 7.73 -42.39
CA MET A 292 -30.21 7.45 -43.77
C MET A 292 -31.47 8.22 -44.18
N ILE A 293 -31.38 8.97 -45.28
CA ILE A 293 -32.46 9.87 -45.73
C ILE A 293 -33.39 9.14 -46.72
N TYR A 294 -34.69 9.20 -46.44
CA TYR A 294 -35.77 8.71 -47.30
C TYR A 294 -36.72 9.88 -47.65
N THR A 295 -36.98 10.06 -48.94
CA THR A 295 -37.90 11.08 -49.45
C THR A 295 -39.36 10.64 -49.47
N GLU A 296 -39.60 9.34 -49.26
CA GLU A 296 -40.91 8.73 -49.11
C GLU A 296 -41.02 8.06 -47.73
N THR A 297 -42.23 7.78 -47.28
CA THR A 297 -42.44 7.14 -45.96
C THR A 297 -41.78 5.75 -45.92
N PRO A 298 -40.93 5.46 -44.91
CA PRO A 298 -40.25 4.17 -44.80
C PRO A 298 -41.17 3.09 -44.20
N ASP A 299 -42.08 2.54 -45.02
CA ASP A 299 -43.07 1.54 -44.59
C ASP A 299 -42.46 0.19 -44.12
N PHE A 300 -41.15 0.00 -44.31
CA PHE A 300 -40.42 -1.19 -43.86
C PHE A 300 -40.05 -1.15 -42.37
N LEU A 301 -40.22 -0.02 -41.70
CA LEU A 301 -39.85 0.14 -40.29
C LEU A 301 -40.97 -0.34 -39.38
N ASP A 302 -40.59 -1.16 -38.39
CA ASP A 302 -41.47 -1.56 -37.30
C ASP A 302 -41.57 -0.42 -36.26
N PRO A 303 -42.76 0.17 -36.02
CA PRO A 303 -42.94 1.22 -35.03
C PRO A 303 -42.56 0.82 -33.60
N GLN A 304 -42.62 -0.47 -33.26
CA GLN A 304 -42.26 -0.96 -31.93
C GLN A 304 -40.74 -0.99 -31.70
N GLN A 305 -39.96 -0.90 -32.79
CA GLN A 305 -38.51 -0.84 -32.73
C GLN A 305 -37.98 0.60 -32.76
N ILE A 306 -38.85 1.62 -32.62
CA ILE A 306 -38.42 3.02 -32.62
C ILE A 306 -38.13 3.49 -31.20
N GLU A 307 -36.94 4.04 -30.97
CA GLU A 307 -36.54 4.69 -29.71
C GLU A 307 -37.17 6.08 -29.59
N SER A 308 -37.03 6.90 -30.64
CA SER A 308 -37.54 8.27 -30.69
C SER A 308 -37.90 8.70 -32.10
N ILE A 309 -38.88 9.60 -32.22
CA ILE A 309 -39.17 10.35 -33.44
C ILE A 309 -39.13 11.83 -33.13
N THR A 310 -38.25 12.57 -33.79
CA THR A 310 -38.10 14.02 -33.65
C THR A 310 -38.51 14.74 -34.93
N LEU A 311 -39.45 15.67 -34.81
CA LEU A 311 -39.92 16.53 -35.89
C LEU A 311 -39.12 17.83 -35.94
N LEU A 312 -38.49 18.08 -37.09
CA LEU A 312 -37.86 19.34 -37.45
C LEU A 312 -38.79 20.17 -38.33
N ARG A 313 -39.28 21.30 -37.79
CA ARG A 313 -40.40 22.07 -38.36
C ARG A 313 -40.02 23.21 -39.29
N SER A 314 -38.77 23.68 -39.28
CA SER A 314 -38.35 24.88 -40.01
C SER A 314 -37.21 24.57 -40.99
N ILE A 315 -37.07 25.44 -42.00
CA ILE A 315 -35.95 25.40 -42.96
C ILE A 315 -34.61 25.48 -42.21
N GLY A 316 -34.50 26.34 -41.19
CA GLY A 316 -33.30 26.47 -40.37
C GLY A 316 -32.92 25.20 -39.59
N ALA A 317 -33.90 24.33 -39.26
CA ALA A 317 -33.66 23.05 -38.59
C ALA A 317 -33.20 21.95 -39.56
N THR A 318 -33.50 22.10 -40.86
CA THR A 318 -33.31 21.08 -41.91
C THR A 318 -32.20 21.43 -42.90
N ASN A 319 -31.42 22.49 -42.65
CA ASN A 319 -30.32 22.93 -43.50
C ASN A 319 -29.35 21.81 -43.92
N LYS A 320 -29.09 20.82 -43.04
CA LYS A 320 -28.25 19.65 -43.34
C LYS A 320 -28.76 18.84 -44.54
N TYR A 321 -30.08 18.81 -44.74
CA TYR A 321 -30.73 18.00 -45.78
C TYR A 321 -30.94 18.75 -47.10
N GLY A 322 -30.49 20.01 -47.21
CA GLY A 322 -30.55 20.79 -48.45
C GLY A 322 -31.97 20.98 -49.02
N SER A 323 -32.10 20.96 -50.34
CA SER A 323 -33.37 21.18 -51.06
C SER A 323 -34.44 20.13 -50.76
N GLU A 324 -34.04 18.95 -50.30
CA GLU A 324 -34.93 17.84 -49.97
C GLU A 324 -35.61 18.05 -48.61
N GLY A 325 -34.92 18.71 -47.66
CA GLY A 325 -35.46 19.06 -46.35
C GLY A 325 -36.49 20.21 -46.35
N ARG A 326 -36.80 20.81 -47.51
CA ARG A 326 -37.66 22.00 -47.63
C ARG A 326 -39.08 21.82 -47.08
N GLY A 327 -39.58 20.57 -47.04
CA GLY A 327 -40.87 20.21 -46.45
C GLY A 327 -40.83 19.89 -44.95
N GLY A 328 -39.65 20.00 -44.32
CA GLY A 328 -39.35 19.54 -42.96
C GLY A 328 -38.82 18.09 -42.91
N ALA A 329 -38.41 17.63 -41.74
CA ALA A 329 -37.81 16.29 -41.57
C ALA A 329 -38.27 15.60 -40.28
N PHE A 330 -38.46 14.28 -40.35
CA PHE A 330 -38.60 13.41 -39.19
C PHE A 330 -37.30 12.65 -38.98
N ILE A 331 -36.67 12.83 -37.82
CA ILE A 331 -35.52 12.03 -37.39
C ILE A 331 -36.07 10.86 -36.58
N ILE A 332 -35.87 9.66 -37.07
CA ILE A 332 -36.29 8.41 -36.46
C ILE A 332 -35.04 7.69 -36.00
N LYS A 333 -34.99 7.44 -34.69
CA LYS A 333 -33.92 6.65 -34.10
C LYS A 333 -34.45 5.27 -33.77
N MET A 334 -33.80 4.21 -34.27
CA MET A 334 -34.21 2.85 -33.94
C MET A 334 -33.63 2.42 -32.60
N SER A 335 -34.39 1.61 -31.87
CA SER A 335 -33.94 0.91 -30.68
C SER A 335 -32.81 -0.03 -31.08
N VAL A 336 -31.68 0.07 -30.38
CA VAL A 336 -30.51 -0.76 -30.64
C VAL A 336 -30.82 -2.22 -30.28
N LEU A 337 -31.34 -2.99 -31.24
CA LEU A 337 -31.22 -4.44 -31.22
C LEU A 337 -29.76 -4.75 -31.53
N ALA A 338 -29.01 -5.15 -30.52
CA ALA A 338 -27.60 -5.52 -30.58
C ALA A 338 -27.20 -6.18 -31.91
N ARG A 339 -26.75 -5.36 -32.86
CA ARG A 339 -26.03 -5.77 -34.06
C ARG A 339 -24.81 -4.86 -34.13
N GLY A 340 -23.65 -5.46 -33.89
CA GLY A 340 -22.38 -4.79 -33.98
C GLY A 340 -22.11 -4.29 -35.39
N SER A 341 -22.47 -3.04 -35.65
CA SER A 341 -21.61 -2.18 -36.47
C SER A 341 -20.57 -1.64 -35.50
N ALA A 342 -19.34 -2.13 -35.62
CA ALA A 342 -18.20 -1.45 -35.06
C ALA A 342 -18.15 -0.07 -35.73
N GLU A 343 -18.75 0.92 -35.09
CA GLU A 343 -18.37 2.30 -35.30
C GLU A 343 -16.88 2.32 -34.95
N ILE A 344 -16.03 2.47 -35.96
CA ILE A 344 -14.68 2.93 -35.71
C ILE A 344 -14.89 4.35 -35.20
N ILE A 345 -15.01 4.46 -33.89
CA ILE A 345 -14.78 5.69 -33.18
C ILE A 345 -13.33 5.99 -33.54
N ASN A 346 -13.13 6.87 -34.53
CA ASN A 346 -11.89 7.62 -34.61
C ASN A 346 -11.71 8.10 -33.18
N SER A 347 -10.70 7.59 -32.47
CA SER A 347 -10.37 8.12 -31.15
C SER A 347 -10.07 9.57 -31.42
N ALA A 348 -11.09 10.41 -31.27
CA ALA A 348 -10.91 11.82 -31.11
C ALA A 348 -9.91 11.84 -29.97
N LEU A 349 -8.69 12.26 -30.27
CA LEU A 349 -7.86 12.90 -29.27
C LEU A 349 -8.77 13.98 -28.73
N VAL A 350 -9.48 13.66 -27.64
CA VAL A 350 -10.39 14.59 -27.02
C VAL A 350 -9.48 15.59 -26.36
N LYS A 351 -9.12 16.63 -27.11
CA LYS A 351 -8.61 17.85 -26.48
C LYS A 351 -9.77 18.38 -25.63
N GLY A 352 -9.59 18.34 -24.32
CA GLY A 352 -10.61 18.70 -23.34
C GLY A 352 -11.32 17.52 -22.65
N ASN A 353 -10.84 16.27 -22.79
CA ASN A 353 -11.12 15.19 -21.83
C ASN A 353 -9.95 15.08 -20.86
N ASP A 354 -9.57 16.22 -20.30
CA ASP A 354 -8.75 16.23 -19.10
C ASP A 354 -9.67 15.61 -18.04
N TYR A 355 -9.43 14.34 -17.73
CA TYR A 355 -10.00 13.72 -16.54
C TYR A 355 -9.35 14.43 -15.36
N THR A 356 -9.89 15.57 -14.97
CA THR A 356 -9.62 16.13 -13.66
C THR A 356 -10.45 15.31 -12.69
N GLU A 357 -9.86 14.24 -12.20
CA GLU A 357 -10.26 13.70 -10.92
C GLU A 357 -10.03 14.81 -9.89
N GLU A 358 -11.06 15.59 -9.59
CA GLU A 358 -11.19 16.03 -8.21
C GLU A 358 -11.55 14.77 -7.45
N LEU A 359 -10.52 14.01 -7.05
CA LEU A 359 -10.59 13.36 -5.75
C LEU A 359 -11.08 14.49 -4.86
N LEU A 360 -12.33 14.41 -4.40
CA LEU A 360 -12.64 14.94 -3.09
C LEU A 360 -11.64 14.18 -2.22
N GLY A 361 -10.46 14.77 -2.04
CA GLY A 361 -9.58 14.39 -0.97
C GLY A 361 -10.54 14.44 0.19
N ILE A 362 -10.83 13.26 0.77
CA ILE A 362 -11.28 13.24 2.15
C ILE A 362 -10.25 14.11 2.79
N ALA A 363 -10.59 15.37 3.10
CA ALA A 363 -9.59 16.32 3.49
C ALA A 363 -8.93 15.62 4.66
N LYS A 364 -7.63 15.31 4.55
CA LYS A 364 -6.95 14.48 5.56
C LYS A 364 -7.12 15.12 6.95
N ASP A 365 -7.39 16.43 6.93
CA ASP A 365 -7.75 17.33 8.02
C ASP A 365 -9.21 17.24 8.54
N SER A 366 -10.11 16.47 7.93
CA SER A 366 -11.56 16.53 8.19
C SER A 366 -12.15 15.36 8.97
N ILE A 367 -11.35 14.33 9.30
CA ILE A 367 -11.74 13.32 10.29
C ILE A 367 -10.63 13.19 11.32
N ASP A 368 -10.44 14.24 12.13
CA ASP A 368 -9.69 14.07 13.36
C ASP A 368 -10.34 12.93 14.17
N SER A 369 -9.52 11.99 14.61
CA SER A 369 -9.90 10.99 15.59
C SER A 369 -10.50 11.66 16.83
N TYR A 370 -11.46 11.00 17.50
CA TYR A 370 -12.16 11.59 18.65
C TYR A 370 -11.18 12.07 19.75
N TYR A 371 -10.09 11.33 19.97
CA TYR A 371 -9.05 11.69 20.93
C TYR A 371 -8.21 12.89 20.51
N ILE A 372 -7.99 13.09 19.19
CA ILE A 372 -7.32 14.30 18.68
C ILE A 372 -8.24 15.51 18.79
N LYS A 373 -9.55 15.36 18.50
CA LYS A 373 -10.54 16.43 18.72
C LYS A 373 -10.54 16.89 20.17
N GLU A 374 -10.52 15.96 21.11
CA GLU A 374 -10.43 16.26 22.53
C GLU A 374 -9.10 16.96 22.88
N LEU A 375 -7.97 16.48 22.36
CA LEU A 375 -6.66 17.11 22.59
C LEU A 375 -6.61 18.55 22.04
N LYS A 376 -7.17 18.79 20.85
CA LYS A 376 -7.27 20.13 20.24
C LYS A 376 -8.12 21.11 21.06
N SER A 377 -8.94 20.64 22.00
CA SER A 377 -9.68 21.51 22.93
C SER A 377 -8.79 22.08 24.06
N ALA A 378 -7.58 21.54 24.24
CA ALA A 378 -6.64 22.02 25.25
C ALA A 378 -6.13 23.43 24.93
N LYS A 379 -6.14 24.29 25.96
CA LYS A 379 -5.64 25.67 25.84
C LYS A 379 -4.16 25.80 26.16
N THR A 380 -3.63 24.87 26.95
CA THR A 380 -2.24 24.87 27.42
C THR A 380 -1.61 23.50 27.27
N PHE A 381 -0.29 23.45 27.31
CA PHE A 381 0.48 22.21 27.22
C PHE A 381 0.15 21.28 28.39
N ILE A 382 -0.05 21.86 29.57
CA ILE A 382 -0.41 21.14 30.80
C ILE A 382 -1.81 20.55 30.68
N ASP A 383 -2.77 21.30 30.13
CA ASP A 383 -4.11 20.79 29.86
C ASP A 383 -4.08 19.65 28.85
N ALA A 384 -3.32 19.79 27.76
CA ALA A 384 -3.14 18.74 26.76
C ALA A 384 -2.54 17.47 27.39
N LYS A 385 -1.51 17.60 28.24
CA LYS A 385 -0.92 16.48 28.98
C LYS A 385 -1.92 15.79 29.90
N ARG A 386 -2.80 16.54 30.57
CA ARG A 386 -3.86 15.98 31.40
C ARG A 386 -4.83 15.16 30.56
N ILE A 387 -5.32 15.73 29.45
CA ILE A 387 -6.21 15.04 28.50
C ILE A 387 -5.57 13.75 28.00
N PHE A 388 -4.32 13.81 27.54
CA PHE A 388 -3.58 12.63 27.10
C PHE A 388 -3.49 11.54 28.19
N LYS A 389 -3.19 11.93 29.44
CA LYS A 389 -3.13 11.00 30.57
C LYS A 389 -4.48 10.37 30.88
N ASP A 390 -5.57 11.13 30.76
CA ASP A 390 -6.93 10.64 30.98
C ASP A 390 -7.36 9.70 29.85
N GLN A 391 -7.02 10.01 28.60
CA GLN A 391 -7.29 9.17 27.43
C GLN A 391 -6.68 7.77 27.55
N LYS A 392 -5.46 7.66 28.09
CA LYS A 392 -4.77 6.36 28.31
C LYS A 392 -5.49 5.43 29.30
N LYS A 393 -6.50 5.91 30.04
CA LYS A 393 -7.31 5.06 30.92
C LYS A 393 -8.27 4.16 30.13
N TYR A 394 -8.64 4.58 28.92
CA TYR A 394 -9.59 3.87 28.06
C TYR A 394 -8.85 2.90 27.14
N VAL A 395 -9.29 1.65 27.05
CA VAL A 395 -8.58 0.62 26.27
C VAL A 395 -8.66 0.89 24.77
N ASN A 396 -9.74 1.51 24.31
CA ASN A 396 -10.01 1.77 22.90
C ASN A 396 -9.16 2.92 22.32
N THR A 397 -8.44 3.67 23.15
CA THR A 397 -7.48 4.67 22.70
C THR A 397 -6.09 4.08 22.49
N LEU A 398 -5.77 2.91 23.06
CA LEU A 398 -4.42 2.34 23.02
C LEU A 398 -4.19 1.59 21.70
N SER A 399 -3.82 2.34 20.66
CA SER A 399 -3.56 1.84 19.30
C SER A 399 -2.33 2.52 18.69
N ILE A 400 -1.68 1.89 17.71
CA ILE A 400 -0.52 2.50 17.02
C ILE A 400 -0.88 3.89 16.43
N PRO A 401 -2.00 4.07 15.70
CA PRO A 401 -2.40 5.38 15.20
C PRO A 401 -2.54 6.44 16.30
N TYR A 402 -3.12 6.08 17.45
CA TYR A 402 -3.23 6.98 18.59
C TYR A 402 -1.87 7.53 19.03
N TYR A 403 -0.86 6.66 19.20
CA TYR A 403 0.47 7.11 19.61
C TYR A 403 1.15 7.99 18.55
N PHE A 404 0.96 7.69 17.27
CA PHE A 404 1.53 8.47 16.18
C PHE A 404 0.85 9.84 16.05
N GLU A 405 -0.48 9.89 16.06
CA GLU A 405 -1.23 11.13 16.02
C GLU A 405 -0.98 11.99 17.27
N CYS A 406 -0.88 11.38 18.46
CA CYS A 406 -0.48 12.10 19.67
C CYS A 406 0.96 12.62 19.58
N TYR A 407 1.90 11.83 19.05
CA TYR A 407 3.27 12.31 18.77
C TYR A 407 3.23 13.56 17.87
N GLU A 408 2.49 13.51 16.76
CA GLU A 408 2.35 14.63 15.82
C GLU A 408 1.64 15.84 16.43
N TYR A 409 0.65 15.61 17.29
CA TYR A 409 -0.01 16.68 18.01
C TYR A 409 0.96 17.37 18.99
N PHE A 410 1.68 16.59 19.80
CA PHE A 410 2.58 17.12 20.83
C PHE A 410 3.91 17.62 20.30
N SER A 411 4.36 17.24 19.10
CA SER A 411 5.60 17.75 18.49
C SER A 411 5.54 19.25 18.26
N LYS A 412 4.33 19.80 18.06
CA LYS A 412 4.08 21.25 17.97
C LYS A 412 4.27 21.98 19.31
N TRP A 413 4.22 21.26 20.42
CA TRP A 413 4.33 21.82 21.77
C TRP A 413 5.70 21.58 22.40
N ASP A 414 6.18 20.34 22.35
CA ASP A 414 7.43 19.91 22.97
C ASP A 414 7.96 18.62 22.32
N ASN A 415 9.14 18.71 21.71
CA ASN A 415 9.77 17.60 20.99
C ASN A 415 10.17 16.44 21.92
N ASN A 416 10.57 16.72 23.16
CA ASN A 416 11.00 15.68 24.09
C ASN A 416 9.80 14.87 24.60
N PHE A 417 8.71 15.54 24.94
CA PHE A 417 7.49 14.90 25.39
C PHE A 417 6.82 14.12 24.27
N SER A 418 6.71 14.67 23.06
CA SER A 418 6.21 13.91 21.90
C SER A 418 7.06 12.66 21.67
N TYR A 419 8.39 12.79 21.68
CA TYR A 419 9.26 11.61 21.56
C TYR A 419 9.07 10.61 22.71
N SER A 420 8.81 11.06 23.94
CA SER A 420 8.47 10.18 25.06
C SER A 420 7.15 9.41 24.84
N ILE A 421 6.19 9.99 24.10
CA ILE A 421 4.95 9.29 23.72
C ILE A 421 5.27 8.16 22.76
N LEU A 422 6.05 8.46 21.71
CA LEU A 422 6.44 7.47 20.71
C LEU A 422 7.23 6.32 21.33
N THR A 423 8.23 6.64 22.15
CA THR A 423 9.05 5.62 22.83
C THR A 423 8.27 4.83 23.88
N SER A 424 7.22 5.40 24.48
CA SER A 424 6.31 4.63 25.36
C SER A 424 5.53 3.54 24.61
N LEU A 425 5.44 3.60 23.28
CA LEU A 425 4.88 2.53 22.46
C LEU A 425 5.75 1.27 22.50
N ALA A 426 7.08 1.39 22.67
CA ALA A 426 7.99 0.24 22.77
C ALA A 426 7.61 -0.66 23.96
N ALA A 427 7.41 -0.05 25.13
CA ALA A 427 6.99 -0.76 26.35
C ALA A 427 5.63 -1.46 26.20
N LEU A 428 4.72 -0.89 25.41
CA LEU A 428 3.38 -1.44 25.18
C LEU A 428 3.36 -2.50 24.08
N ALA A 429 4.24 -2.36 23.10
CA ALA A 429 4.43 -3.32 22.02
C ALA A 429 4.91 -4.66 22.56
N LYS A 430 5.87 -4.66 23.50
CA LYS A 430 6.55 -5.88 23.97
C LYS A 430 6.97 -6.73 22.76
N ASN A 431 6.41 -7.93 22.60
CA ASN A 431 6.68 -8.85 21.48
C ASN A 431 5.76 -8.66 20.26
N ASN A 432 4.90 -7.62 20.20
CA ASN A 432 4.09 -7.33 19.00
C ASN A 432 4.98 -6.80 17.88
N THR A 433 5.28 -7.68 16.93
CA THR A 433 6.16 -7.43 15.79
C THR A 433 5.64 -6.33 14.85
N LYS A 434 4.32 -6.21 14.66
CA LYS A 434 3.73 -5.14 13.85
C LYS A 434 3.90 -3.78 14.50
N ALA A 435 3.67 -3.70 15.81
CA ALA A 435 3.83 -2.47 16.57
C ALA A 435 5.30 -2.02 16.63
N LEU A 436 6.22 -2.96 16.85
CA LEU A 436 7.65 -2.70 16.80
C LEU A 436 8.11 -2.26 15.41
N LYS A 437 7.64 -2.92 14.34
CA LYS A 437 7.98 -2.53 12.97
C LYS A 437 7.44 -1.14 12.62
N ALA A 438 6.21 -0.85 13.01
CA ALA A 438 5.65 0.49 12.85
C ALA A 438 6.47 1.54 13.63
N LEU A 439 6.89 1.23 14.86
CA LEU A 439 7.75 2.10 15.66
C LEU A 439 9.08 2.38 14.96
N ALA A 440 9.74 1.33 14.44
CA ALA A 440 11.01 1.45 13.74
C ALA A 440 10.87 2.34 12.49
N PHE A 441 9.86 2.10 11.66
CA PHE A 441 9.56 2.96 10.50
C PHE A 441 9.27 4.41 10.90
N LYS A 442 8.55 4.62 12.00
CA LYS A 442 8.31 5.98 12.48
C LYS A 442 9.59 6.63 12.99
N MET A 443 10.50 5.87 13.61
CA MET A 443 11.81 6.35 14.05
C MET A 443 12.71 6.71 12.86
N GLU A 444 12.68 5.93 11.78
CA GLU A 444 13.36 6.26 10.51
C GLU A 444 12.83 7.57 9.90
N ASP A 445 11.50 7.69 9.76
CA ASP A 445 10.82 8.88 9.22
C ASP A 445 11.23 10.17 9.94
N ILE A 446 11.45 10.10 11.25
CA ILE A 446 11.85 11.26 12.08
C ILE A 446 13.38 11.39 12.26
N GLY A 447 14.18 10.57 11.57
CA GLY A 447 15.64 10.60 11.59
C GLY A 447 16.30 10.03 12.85
N LYS A 448 15.58 9.26 13.66
CA LYS A 448 16.08 8.58 14.87
C LYS A 448 16.66 7.20 14.54
N LEU A 449 17.65 7.18 13.64
CA LEU A 449 18.19 5.95 13.05
C LEU A 449 18.81 4.99 14.07
N GLU A 450 19.52 5.50 15.08
CA GLU A 450 20.10 4.66 16.14
C GLU A 450 19.02 3.99 17.01
N ASP A 451 17.91 4.68 17.26
CA ASP A 451 16.78 4.14 18.00
C ASP A 451 16.02 3.11 17.14
N ALA A 452 15.85 3.36 15.83
CA ALA A 452 15.29 2.39 14.89
C ALA A 452 16.14 1.11 14.82
N LYS A 453 17.47 1.25 14.76
CA LYS A 453 18.41 0.11 14.80
C LYS A 453 18.19 -0.76 16.02
N ILE A 454 18.01 -0.15 17.21
CA ILE A 454 17.72 -0.88 18.44
C ILE A 454 16.44 -1.72 18.31
N VAL A 455 15.37 -1.16 17.73
CA VAL A 455 14.11 -1.88 17.50
C VAL A 455 14.31 -3.03 16.51
N TYR A 456 15.08 -2.84 15.43
CA TYR A 456 15.37 -3.89 14.46
C TYR A 456 16.23 -5.02 15.03
N GLN A 457 17.23 -4.70 15.85
CA GLN A 457 18.01 -5.72 16.58
C GLN A 457 17.10 -6.56 17.48
N TYR A 458 16.14 -5.91 18.17
CA TYR A 458 15.16 -6.63 18.99
C TYR A 458 14.20 -7.48 18.14
N LEU A 459 13.70 -6.96 17.02
CA LEU A 459 12.87 -7.71 16.07
C LEU A 459 13.58 -8.98 15.57
N MET A 460 14.85 -8.88 15.22
CA MET A 460 15.66 -10.02 14.80
C MET A 460 15.86 -11.03 15.95
N LYS A 461 15.97 -10.57 17.21
CA LYS A 461 16.00 -11.43 18.40
C LYS A 461 14.72 -12.24 18.58
N ILE A 462 13.56 -11.63 18.40
CA ILE A 462 12.27 -12.31 18.59
C ILE A 462 11.81 -13.07 17.33
N ARG A 463 12.42 -12.80 16.17
CA ARG A 463 12.17 -13.45 14.88
C ARG A 463 13.47 -13.85 14.17
N PRO A 464 14.28 -14.76 14.74
CA PRO A 464 15.56 -15.17 14.15
C PRO A 464 15.42 -15.86 12.78
N ASN A 465 14.20 -16.31 12.43
CA ASN A 465 13.90 -16.98 11.17
C ASN A 465 13.18 -16.08 10.15
N ASP A 466 13.11 -14.76 10.37
CA ASP A 466 12.43 -13.80 9.47
C ASP A 466 13.45 -13.03 8.62
N GLU A 467 13.54 -13.37 7.35
CA GLU A 467 14.45 -12.76 6.36
C GLU A 467 14.29 -11.24 6.29
N GLN A 468 13.06 -10.74 6.44
CA GLN A 468 12.78 -9.30 6.40
C GLN A 468 13.45 -8.57 7.57
N SER A 469 13.53 -9.18 8.75
CA SER A 469 14.17 -8.58 9.92
C SER A 469 15.68 -8.38 9.72
N TYR A 470 16.36 -9.30 9.00
CA TYR A 470 17.76 -9.15 8.63
C TYR A 470 17.98 -8.05 7.59
N ARG A 471 17.11 -7.99 6.57
CA ARG A 471 17.16 -6.93 5.55
C ARG A 471 16.94 -5.55 6.16
N ASP A 472 15.91 -5.39 6.99
CA ASP A 472 15.60 -4.10 7.63
C ASP A 472 16.78 -3.61 8.48
N LEU A 473 17.43 -4.50 9.23
CA LEU A 473 18.64 -4.18 9.99
C LEU A 473 19.86 -3.87 9.09
N ALA A 474 20.02 -4.56 7.96
CA ALA A 474 21.09 -4.25 7.00
C ALA A 474 20.94 -2.86 6.39
N LEU A 475 19.70 -2.46 6.08
CA LEU A 475 19.36 -1.15 5.57
C LEU A 475 19.65 -0.04 6.59
N ILE A 476 19.24 -0.21 7.86
CA ILE A 476 19.51 0.82 8.87
C ILE A 476 21.02 0.97 9.16
N TYR A 477 21.80 -0.12 9.13
CA TYR A 477 23.26 -0.02 9.24
C TYR A 477 23.87 0.73 8.05
N LYS A 478 23.36 0.50 6.84
CA LYS A 478 23.77 1.25 5.64
C LYS A 478 23.46 2.74 5.80
N GLU A 479 22.27 3.11 6.27
CA GLU A 479 21.89 4.51 6.49
C GLU A 479 22.72 5.19 7.58
N LEU A 480 23.13 4.44 8.62
CA LEU A 480 24.07 4.90 9.65
C LEU A 480 25.53 4.98 9.15
N GLY A 481 25.82 4.59 7.91
CA GLY A 481 27.18 4.53 7.35
C GLY A 481 28.02 3.38 7.90
N ASN A 482 27.43 2.43 8.64
CA ASN A 482 28.12 1.25 9.14
C ASN A 482 28.08 0.11 8.10
N TYR A 483 28.77 0.34 6.99
CA TYR A 483 28.76 -0.57 5.84
C TYR A 483 29.33 -1.95 6.15
N SER A 484 30.22 -2.06 7.14
CA SER A 484 30.79 -3.34 7.57
C SER A 484 29.74 -4.26 8.20
N MET A 485 28.87 -3.70 9.04
CA MET A 485 27.80 -4.47 9.67
C MET A 485 26.69 -4.81 8.68
N ALA A 486 26.36 -3.88 7.78
CA ALA A 486 25.45 -4.14 6.68
C ALA A 486 25.98 -5.27 5.77
N ALA A 487 27.26 -5.24 5.42
CA ALA A 487 27.91 -6.29 4.62
C ALA A 487 27.89 -7.65 5.31
N GLU A 488 28.09 -7.71 6.63
CA GLU A 488 27.96 -8.95 7.40
C GLU A 488 26.53 -9.52 7.28
N LEU A 489 25.49 -8.68 7.45
CA LEU A 489 24.10 -9.12 7.34
C LEU A 489 23.76 -9.60 5.91
N TYR A 490 24.21 -8.88 4.88
CA TYR A 490 24.06 -9.33 3.50
C TYR A 490 24.79 -10.66 3.24
N SER A 491 25.98 -10.85 3.82
CA SER A 491 26.73 -12.10 3.73
C SER A 491 26.00 -13.25 4.41
N ILE A 492 25.44 -13.02 5.59
CA ILE A 492 24.62 -14.00 6.33
C ILE A 492 23.41 -14.43 5.48
N MET A 493 22.71 -13.44 4.91
CA MET A 493 21.53 -13.65 4.05
C MET A 493 21.86 -14.39 2.75
N LEU A 494 22.87 -13.96 2.00
CA LEU A 494 23.20 -14.49 0.67
C LEU A 494 23.92 -15.85 0.70
N ASN A 495 24.69 -16.14 1.76
CA ASN A 495 25.36 -17.43 1.89
C ASN A 495 24.46 -18.53 2.48
N LYS A 496 23.18 -18.24 2.75
CA LYS A 496 22.23 -19.14 3.44
C LYS A 496 22.81 -19.66 4.76
N SER A 497 23.56 -18.81 5.46
CA SER A 497 24.26 -19.16 6.69
C SER A 497 23.33 -19.27 7.91
N ILE A 498 22.05 -18.91 7.76
CA ILE A 498 21.01 -19.06 8.79
C ILE A 498 20.25 -20.36 8.52
N SER A 499 20.23 -21.27 9.50
CA SER A 499 19.38 -22.46 9.43
C SER A 499 17.91 -22.05 9.42
N MET A 500 17.11 -22.61 8.50
CA MET A 500 15.65 -22.42 8.40
C MET A 500 15.15 -21.06 7.88
N VAL A 501 16.02 -20.19 7.36
CA VAL A 501 15.57 -18.98 6.62
C VAL A 501 15.52 -19.31 5.13
N ASP A 502 14.31 -19.34 4.58
CA ASP A 502 14.09 -19.48 3.14
C ASP A 502 13.89 -18.09 2.54
N MET A 503 14.80 -17.67 1.66
CA MET A 503 14.85 -16.29 1.14
C MET A 503 13.82 -16.04 0.03
N LEU A 504 12.81 -16.91 -0.10
CA LEU A 504 11.85 -16.93 -1.21
C LEU A 504 11.24 -15.54 -1.46
N GLY A 505 11.56 -14.97 -2.62
CA GLY A 505 11.00 -13.71 -3.10
C GLY A 505 11.78 -12.44 -2.75
N LEU A 506 12.82 -12.51 -1.89
CA LEU A 506 13.69 -11.37 -1.58
C LEU A 506 15.14 -11.52 -2.07
N GLU A 507 15.53 -12.70 -2.57
CA GLU A 507 16.91 -12.99 -3.01
C GLU A 507 17.45 -11.94 -4.00
N GLU A 508 16.69 -11.61 -5.05
CA GLU A 508 17.11 -10.63 -6.07
C GLU A 508 17.20 -9.22 -5.50
N THR A 509 16.23 -8.81 -4.67
CA THR A 509 16.22 -7.49 -4.01
C THR A 509 17.45 -7.33 -3.11
N ILE A 510 17.72 -8.33 -2.27
CA ILE A 510 18.85 -8.31 -1.32
C ILE A 510 20.18 -8.34 -2.08
N ALA A 511 20.26 -9.11 -3.16
CA ALA A 511 21.45 -9.16 -3.99
C ALA A 511 21.73 -7.81 -4.68
N ASN A 512 20.69 -7.15 -5.20
CA ASN A 512 20.78 -5.81 -5.78
C ASN A 512 21.20 -4.76 -4.74
N GLU A 513 20.60 -4.76 -3.55
CA GLU A 513 20.94 -3.84 -2.45
C GLU A 513 22.38 -4.02 -1.95
N ALA A 514 22.80 -5.27 -1.76
CA ALA A 514 24.15 -5.60 -1.36
C ALA A 514 25.15 -5.12 -2.41
N ALA A 515 24.92 -5.45 -3.68
CA ALA A 515 25.80 -5.07 -4.78
C ALA A 515 25.88 -3.54 -4.93
N GLN A 516 24.76 -2.82 -4.90
CA GLN A 516 24.75 -1.36 -4.92
C GLN A 516 25.61 -0.78 -3.78
N MET A 517 25.40 -1.24 -2.55
CA MET A 517 26.19 -0.78 -1.40
C MET A 517 27.69 -1.02 -1.61
N TYR A 518 28.06 -2.20 -2.12
CA TYR A 518 29.46 -2.54 -2.35
C TYR A 518 30.11 -1.68 -3.43
N PHE A 519 29.47 -1.52 -4.58
CA PHE A 519 30.05 -0.72 -5.67
C PHE A 519 30.12 0.77 -5.34
N SER A 520 29.14 1.30 -4.59
CA SER A 520 29.17 2.69 -4.15
C SER A 520 30.20 2.98 -3.04
N ASN A 521 30.69 1.96 -2.33
CA ASN A 521 31.60 2.11 -1.19
C ASN A 521 32.85 1.22 -1.30
N ILE A 522 33.27 0.92 -2.54
CA ILE A 522 34.32 -0.08 -2.81
C ILE A 522 35.69 0.33 -2.26
N GLU A 523 35.97 1.62 -2.13
CA GLU A 523 37.22 2.15 -1.59
C GLU A 523 37.28 2.05 -0.05
N ASP A 524 36.12 2.07 0.61
CA ASP A 524 36.01 1.99 2.06
C ASP A 524 35.85 0.54 2.54
N LEU A 525 35.23 -0.35 1.76
CA LEU A 525 34.95 -1.72 2.19
C LEU A 525 36.12 -2.67 2.02
N ASN A 526 36.43 -3.44 3.07
CA ASN A 526 37.45 -4.48 2.98
C ASN A 526 36.92 -5.70 2.19
N PHE A 527 37.63 -6.06 1.12
CA PHE A 527 37.27 -7.10 0.14
C PHE A 527 37.09 -8.52 0.72
N THR A 528 37.54 -8.78 1.95
CA THR A 528 37.62 -10.15 2.49
C THR A 528 36.29 -10.73 2.97
N LYS A 529 35.26 -9.92 3.24
CA LYS A 529 33.97 -10.40 3.78
C LYS A 529 32.75 -10.16 2.89
N PHE A 530 32.85 -9.28 1.91
CA PHE A 530 31.72 -9.06 1.01
C PHE A 530 31.50 -10.31 0.15
N PRO A 531 30.26 -10.81 -0.01
CA PRO A 531 30.00 -12.10 -0.63
C PRO A 531 30.07 -12.02 -2.16
N ILE A 532 31.20 -11.54 -2.70
CA ILE A 532 31.46 -11.40 -4.15
C ILE A 532 31.19 -12.72 -4.88
N LYS A 533 31.62 -13.84 -4.30
CA LYS A 533 31.34 -15.17 -4.85
C LYS A 533 29.85 -15.51 -4.85
N ALA A 534 29.13 -15.27 -3.76
CA ALA A 534 27.68 -15.56 -3.69
C ALA A 534 26.91 -14.68 -4.69
N LEU A 535 27.27 -13.39 -4.78
CA LEU A 535 26.70 -12.47 -5.77
C LEU A 535 27.00 -12.92 -7.20
N SER A 536 28.19 -13.48 -7.46
CA SER A 536 28.57 -13.91 -8.82
C SER A 536 27.78 -15.12 -9.31
N TYR A 537 27.18 -15.88 -8.39
CA TYR A 537 26.23 -16.94 -8.74
C TYR A 537 24.82 -16.40 -9.02
N LEU A 538 24.48 -15.22 -8.51
CA LEU A 538 23.15 -14.60 -8.65
C LEU A 538 23.07 -13.66 -9.87
N PHE A 539 24.19 -13.07 -10.30
CA PHE A 539 24.25 -12.20 -11.47
C PHE A 539 25.30 -12.66 -12.50
N PRO A 540 24.95 -12.82 -13.78
CA PRO A 540 25.90 -13.03 -14.87
C PRO A 540 26.97 -11.93 -14.91
N GLU A 541 28.22 -12.30 -15.20
CA GLU A 541 29.43 -11.44 -15.18
C GLU A 541 29.30 -10.14 -16.01
N TYR A 542 28.40 -10.08 -16.99
CA TYR A 542 28.17 -8.87 -17.78
C TYR A 542 27.35 -7.78 -17.05
N ILE A 543 26.48 -8.15 -16.10
CA ILE A 543 25.70 -7.21 -15.27
C ILE A 543 26.61 -6.44 -14.31
N TRP A 544 27.74 -7.05 -13.92
CA TRP A 544 28.74 -6.45 -13.01
C TRP A 544 29.37 -5.18 -13.57
N LYS A 545 29.38 -5.00 -14.90
CA LYS A 545 29.91 -3.80 -15.55
C LYS A 545 28.95 -2.60 -15.51
N ASP A 546 27.67 -2.85 -15.29
CA ASP A 546 26.60 -1.84 -15.31
C ASP A 546 26.07 -1.50 -13.89
N PHE A 547 26.63 -2.12 -12.84
CA PHE A 547 26.31 -1.81 -11.45
C PHE A 547 26.86 -0.43 -11.06
N GLY A 548 25.97 0.51 -10.72
CA GLY A 548 26.33 1.90 -10.38
C GLY A 548 25.29 2.95 -10.77
N TYR A 549 24.23 2.56 -11.48
CA TYR A 549 23.13 3.46 -11.85
C TYR A 549 21.91 3.25 -10.93
N ASP A 550 21.50 4.32 -10.24
CA ASP A 550 20.25 4.38 -9.46
C ASP A 550 19.07 4.52 -10.45
N TYR A 551 18.46 3.40 -10.83
CA TYR A 551 17.21 3.42 -11.59
C TYR A 551 16.03 3.59 -10.62
N ARG A 552 15.61 4.83 -10.39
CA ARG A 552 14.32 5.10 -9.75
C ARG A 552 13.22 5.12 -10.80
N ILE A 553 12.36 4.12 -10.74
CA ILE A 553 11.09 4.15 -11.47
C ILE A 553 10.13 4.98 -10.63
N VAL A 554 9.94 6.24 -11.03
CA VAL A 554 8.89 7.10 -10.47
C VAL A 554 7.63 6.87 -11.29
N PHE A 555 6.61 6.30 -10.67
CA PHE A 555 5.26 6.30 -11.23
C PHE A 555 4.64 7.67 -10.95
N ASP A 556 4.71 8.55 -11.94
CA ASP A 556 3.94 9.78 -11.92
C ASP A 556 2.52 9.43 -12.38
N TRP A 557 1.59 9.36 -11.43
CA TRP A 557 0.17 9.31 -11.73
C TRP A 557 -0.25 10.75 -12.03
N THR A 558 -0.47 11.05 -13.31
CA THR A 558 -1.03 12.34 -13.75
C THR A 558 -2.54 12.28 -13.82
#